data_AF-A0A7S3GIW1-F1
#
_entry.id   AF-A0A7S3GIW1-F1
#
_cell.length_a   1.000
_cell.length_b   1.000
_cell.length_c   1.000
_cell.angle_alpha   90.00
_cell.angle_beta   90.00
_cell.angle_gamma   90.00
#
_symmetry.space_group_name_H-M   'P 1'
#
loop_
_entity.id
_entity.type
_entity.pdbx_description
1 polymer ?
#
loop_
_entity_poly.entity_id
_entity_poly.type
_entity_poly.pdbx_seq_one_letter_code
_entity_poly.pdbx_strand_id
1 'polypeptide(L)'
;FYTCLCDWCLFFTLFITIIPTLCSLLFFSHRRGGSILAKREGAVQREGGAKKRKTRKEVEMKSDKEVSKMAMAAAANCLHFDFLKKSQERMKFQAVKQGASYEEFKSLVDGATLKPMKSKDRGAFEFVEHRPGHSRFSTATGTASSSSKSGKSGVGGSDNFTPLVEGSEEELASKPASSEVMFLKTWRKLAANSALQRKFLLQHDAKAIKGVFGSPVDASLFAAFSLHLAHYISEGEEEKRGEKAKQAVSLLRALLSNDRWQWTVAFMKEAEKEKVKTLFNAVREAGCEDEVQHFHAYIAIA
;
A
#
# COMPACT_ATOMS: atom_id res chain seq x y z
N PHE A 1 43.99 -93.13 2.04
CA PHE A 1 43.76 -91.67 1.92
C PHE A 1 42.68 -91.28 0.90
N TYR A 2 42.25 -92.14 -0.04
CA TYR A 2 41.18 -91.81 -0.99
C TYR A 2 39.74 -92.13 -0.53
N THR A 3 39.54 -92.85 0.58
CA THR A 3 38.20 -93.17 1.10
C THR A 3 37.64 -92.13 2.08
N CYS A 4 38.45 -91.19 2.56
CA CYS A 4 38.04 -90.21 3.58
C CYS A 4 37.49 -88.89 2.97
N LEU A 5 37.64 -88.69 1.66
CA LEU A 5 37.22 -87.46 0.97
C LEU A 5 35.78 -87.51 0.42
N CYS A 6 35.15 -88.68 0.32
CA CYS A 6 33.77 -88.79 -0.21
C CYS A 6 32.69 -88.38 0.79
N ASP A 7 32.88 -88.63 2.08
CA ASP A 7 31.83 -88.36 3.09
C ASP A 7 31.64 -86.86 3.36
N TRP A 8 32.69 -86.05 3.16
CA TRP A 8 32.61 -84.60 3.36
C TRP A 8 31.80 -83.89 2.26
N CYS A 9 31.80 -84.42 1.03
CA CYS A 9 31.04 -83.83 -0.07
C CYS A 9 29.52 -84.07 0.06
N LEU A 10 29.11 -85.21 0.62
CA LEU A 10 27.71 -85.50 0.90
C LEU A 10 27.17 -84.67 2.07
N PHE A 11 27.99 -84.41 3.09
CA PHE A 11 27.59 -83.53 4.19
C PHE A 11 27.38 -82.08 3.74
N PHE A 12 28.25 -81.56 2.87
CA PHE A 12 28.14 -80.18 2.40
C PHE A 12 26.91 -79.94 1.51
N THR A 13 26.55 -80.90 0.65
CA THR A 13 25.38 -80.78 -0.23
C THR A 13 24.07 -80.87 0.55
N LEU A 14 24.03 -81.69 1.60
CA LEU A 14 22.86 -81.81 2.48
C LEU A 14 22.67 -80.55 3.35
N PHE A 15 23.75 -79.93 3.79
CA PHE A 15 23.71 -78.70 4.60
C PHE A 15 23.25 -77.48 3.78
N ILE A 16 23.68 -77.36 2.52
CA ILE A 16 23.30 -76.24 1.64
C ILE A 16 21.82 -76.29 1.23
N THR A 17 21.21 -77.47 1.15
CA THR A 17 19.84 -77.63 0.65
C THR A 17 18.77 -77.58 1.74
N ILE A 18 19.07 -78.07 2.95
CA ILE A 18 18.07 -78.18 4.03
C ILE A 18 17.93 -76.87 4.84
N ILE A 19 19.00 -76.09 4.98
CA ILE A 19 18.97 -74.86 5.79
C ILE A 19 18.08 -73.76 5.19
N PRO A 20 18.10 -73.49 3.86
CA PRO A 20 17.24 -72.46 3.28
C PRO A 20 15.74 -72.80 3.36
N THR A 21 15.40 -74.09 3.27
CA THR A 21 14.01 -74.57 3.33
C THR A 21 13.45 -74.48 4.75
N LEU A 22 14.24 -74.80 5.78
CA LEU A 22 13.83 -74.61 7.18
C LEU A 22 13.72 -73.13 7.58
N CYS A 23 14.61 -72.26 7.09
CA CYS A 23 14.49 -70.82 7.32
C CYS A 23 13.22 -70.22 6.71
N SER A 24 12.80 -70.71 5.54
CA SER A 24 11.61 -70.22 4.85
C SER A 24 10.31 -70.59 5.58
N LEU A 25 10.26 -71.77 6.22
CA LEU A 25 9.10 -72.22 6.99
C LEU A 25 8.93 -71.48 8.32
N LEU A 26 10.04 -71.10 8.98
CA LEU A 26 10.00 -70.31 10.20
C LEU A 26 9.55 -68.87 9.94
N PHE A 27 9.96 -68.27 8.81
CA PHE A 27 9.55 -66.91 8.45
C PHE A 27 8.05 -66.82 8.11
N PHE A 28 7.47 -67.88 7.54
CA PHE A 28 6.04 -67.89 7.18
C PHE A 28 5.12 -67.98 8.41
N SER A 29 5.54 -68.68 9.46
CA SER A 29 4.77 -68.81 10.71
C SER A 29 4.71 -67.49 11.50
N HIS A 30 5.76 -66.68 11.46
CA HIS A 30 5.81 -65.42 12.22
C HIS A 30 4.96 -64.29 11.58
N ARG A 31 4.65 -64.38 10.28
CA ARG A 31 3.93 -63.33 9.55
C ARG A 31 2.41 -63.38 9.71
N ARG A 32 1.83 -64.52 10.10
CA ARG A 32 0.37 -64.64 10.31
C ARG A 32 -0.12 -64.17 11.68
N GLY A 33 0.72 -64.14 12.72
CA GLY A 33 0.33 -63.72 14.08
C GLY A 33 0.17 -62.20 14.27
N GLY A 34 0.95 -61.37 13.56
CA GLY A 34 0.99 -59.91 13.79
C GLY A 34 -0.18 -59.11 13.20
N SER A 35 -0.96 -59.67 12.29
CA SER A 35 -2.01 -58.94 11.55
C SER A 35 -3.29 -58.71 12.37
N ILE A 36 -3.58 -59.57 13.35
CA ILE A 36 -4.84 -59.53 14.11
C ILE A 36 -4.76 -58.53 15.28
N LEU A 37 -3.57 -58.33 15.88
CA LEU A 37 -3.36 -57.40 17.00
C LEU A 37 -3.29 -55.93 16.54
N ALA A 38 -2.66 -55.65 15.38
CA ALA A 38 -2.56 -54.29 14.83
C ALA A 38 -3.91 -53.65 14.45
N LYS A 39 -4.95 -54.47 14.20
CA LYS A 39 -6.26 -53.97 13.77
C LYS A 39 -7.13 -53.46 14.91
N ARG A 40 -6.88 -53.88 16.16
CA ARG A 40 -7.63 -53.41 17.34
C ARG A 40 -7.07 -52.13 17.95
N GLU A 41 -5.77 -51.90 17.91
CA GLU A 41 -5.15 -50.67 18.44
C GLU A 41 -5.43 -49.43 17.56
N GLY A 42 -5.56 -49.61 16.24
CA GLY A 42 -5.88 -48.52 15.31
C GLY A 42 -7.30 -47.94 15.45
N ALA A 43 -8.25 -48.68 16.02
CA ALA A 43 -9.63 -48.20 16.20
C ALA A 43 -9.76 -47.26 17.41
N VAL A 44 -9.07 -47.56 18.52
CA VAL A 44 -9.11 -46.76 19.75
C VAL A 44 -8.37 -45.42 19.58
N GLN A 45 -7.29 -45.38 18.80
CA GLN A 45 -6.59 -44.12 18.50
C GLN A 45 -7.40 -43.16 17.60
N ARG A 46 -8.28 -43.67 16.74
CA ARG A 46 -9.08 -42.83 15.82
C ARG A 46 -10.21 -42.07 16.54
N GLU A 47 -10.82 -42.64 17.57
CA GLU A 47 -11.89 -41.96 18.33
C GLU A 47 -11.35 -40.86 19.28
N GLY A 48 -10.19 -41.07 19.90
CA GLY A 48 -9.53 -40.05 20.72
C GLY A 48 -9.09 -38.82 19.90
N GLY A 49 -8.62 -39.04 18.66
CA GLY A 49 -8.25 -37.98 17.74
C GLY A 49 -9.42 -37.11 17.27
N ALA A 50 -10.60 -37.70 17.06
CA ALA A 50 -11.79 -36.97 16.62
C ALA A 50 -12.33 -36.01 17.70
N LYS A 51 -12.39 -36.45 18.96
CA LYS A 51 -12.80 -35.59 20.09
C LYS A 51 -11.82 -34.43 20.31
N LYS A 52 -10.51 -34.69 20.25
CA LYS A 52 -9.46 -33.66 20.39
C LYS A 52 -9.45 -32.63 19.24
N ARG A 53 -9.79 -33.05 18.01
CA ARG A 53 -9.93 -32.13 16.87
C ARG A 53 -11.17 -31.23 17.00
N LYS A 54 -12.28 -31.75 17.55
CA LYS A 54 -13.51 -30.95 17.76
C LYS A 54 -13.31 -29.86 18.81
N THR A 55 -12.69 -30.19 19.94
CA THR A 55 -12.41 -29.21 21.00
C THR A 55 -11.39 -28.15 20.56
N ARG A 56 -10.34 -28.53 19.82
CA ARG A 56 -9.36 -27.57 19.27
C ARG A 56 -10.01 -26.56 18.33
N LYS A 57 -10.87 -27.00 17.40
CA LYS A 57 -11.59 -26.11 16.48
C LYS A 57 -12.54 -25.16 17.21
N GLU A 58 -13.15 -25.60 18.31
CA GLU A 58 -14.05 -24.75 19.09
C GLU A 58 -13.30 -23.68 19.89
N VAL A 59 -12.10 -23.99 20.39
CA VAL A 59 -11.21 -23.01 21.04
C VAL A 59 -10.69 -21.99 20.02
N GLU A 60 -10.27 -22.44 18.83
CA GLU A 60 -9.77 -21.59 17.75
C GLU A 60 -10.87 -20.63 17.22
N MET A 61 -12.09 -21.12 17.03
CA MET A 61 -13.22 -20.26 16.65
C MET A 61 -13.61 -19.26 17.76
N LYS A 62 -13.37 -19.57 19.04
CA LYS A 62 -13.61 -18.63 20.14
C LYS A 62 -12.54 -17.54 20.17
N SER A 63 -11.26 -17.90 20.00
CA SER A 63 -10.19 -16.91 19.92
C SER A 63 -10.34 -15.97 18.72
N ASP A 64 -10.71 -16.51 17.55
CA ASP A 64 -10.88 -15.69 16.34
C ASP A 64 -12.03 -14.69 16.48
N LYS A 65 -13.11 -15.07 17.17
CA LYS A 65 -14.22 -14.17 17.48
C LYS A 65 -13.80 -13.04 18.42
N GLU A 66 -12.97 -13.32 19.41
CA GLU A 66 -12.46 -12.27 20.32
C GLU A 66 -11.49 -11.33 19.60
N VAL A 67 -10.58 -11.86 18.79
CA VAL A 67 -9.66 -11.06 17.96
C VAL A 67 -10.44 -10.19 16.98
N SER A 68 -11.46 -10.73 16.31
CA SER A 68 -12.35 -9.99 15.41
C SER A 68 -13.09 -8.87 16.13
N LYS A 69 -13.62 -9.14 17.34
CA LYS A 69 -14.30 -8.13 18.16
C LYS A 69 -13.34 -7.01 18.59
N MET A 70 -12.10 -7.35 18.96
CA MET A 70 -11.08 -6.37 19.32
C MET A 70 -10.65 -5.52 18.13
N ALA A 71 -10.49 -6.13 16.94
CA ALA A 71 -10.18 -5.41 15.71
C ALA A 71 -11.27 -4.42 15.31
N MET A 72 -12.55 -4.80 15.44
CA MET A 72 -13.69 -3.91 15.16
C MET A 72 -13.76 -2.74 16.15
N ALA A 73 -13.49 -2.97 17.43
CA ALA A 73 -13.42 -1.91 18.43
C ALA A 73 -12.25 -0.94 18.17
N ALA A 74 -11.09 -1.45 17.76
CA ALA A 74 -9.94 -0.63 17.39
C ALA A 74 -10.25 0.23 16.14
N ALA A 75 -10.86 -0.36 15.12
CA ALA A 75 -11.28 0.38 13.92
C ALA A 75 -12.28 1.49 14.25
N ALA A 76 -13.26 1.23 15.12
CA ALA A 76 -14.21 2.24 15.59
C ALA A 76 -13.52 3.40 16.31
N ASN A 77 -12.53 3.11 17.15
CA ASN A 77 -11.74 4.15 17.84
C ASN A 77 -10.92 4.99 16.84
N CYS A 78 -10.26 4.36 15.86
CA CYS A 78 -9.52 5.08 14.83
C CYS A 78 -10.43 6.03 14.04
N LEU A 79 -11.61 5.57 13.63
CA LEU A 79 -12.59 6.42 12.95
C LEU A 79 -13.07 7.59 13.82
N HIS A 80 -13.22 7.37 15.12
CA HIS A 80 -13.60 8.42 16.06
C HIS A 80 -12.49 9.48 16.20
N PHE A 81 -11.23 9.07 16.31
CA PHE A 81 -10.09 9.99 16.36
C PHE A 81 -9.95 10.80 15.06
N ASP A 82 -10.09 10.16 13.90
CA ASP A 82 -10.06 10.84 12.61
C ASP A 82 -11.18 11.88 12.48
N PHE A 83 -12.39 11.56 12.97
CA PHE A 83 -13.50 12.50 13.01
C PHE A 83 -13.21 13.70 13.92
N LEU A 84 -12.70 13.47 15.13
CA LEU A 84 -12.33 14.54 16.06
C LEU A 84 -11.26 15.46 15.48
N LYS A 85 -10.21 14.89 14.86
CA LYS A 85 -9.15 15.65 14.22
C LYS A 85 -9.68 16.54 13.10
N LYS A 86 -10.51 15.97 12.20
CA LYS A 86 -11.14 16.73 11.10
C LYS A 86 -12.07 17.84 11.63
N SER A 87 -12.81 17.58 12.70
CA SER A 87 -13.68 18.58 13.34
C SER A 87 -12.86 19.76 13.90
N GLN A 88 -11.79 19.47 14.65
CA GLN A 88 -10.90 20.49 15.19
C GLN A 88 -10.23 21.31 14.07
N GLU A 89 -9.75 20.67 13.01
CA GLU A 89 -9.17 21.37 11.87
C GLU A 89 -10.16 22.34 11.22
N ARG A 90 -11.42 21.90 11.00
CA ARG A 90 -12.47 22.78 10.47
C ARG A 90 -12.72 24.00 11.36
N MET A 91 -12.79 23.82 12.68
CA MET A 91 -12.99 24.93 13.61
C MET A 91 -11.79 25.88 13.65
N LYS A 92 -10.57 25.37 13.55
CA LYS A 92 -9.36 26.19 13.41
C LYS A 92 -9.42 27.06 12.16
N PHE A 93 -9.76 26.47 11.01
CA PHE A 93 -9.90 27.23 9.76
C PHE A 93 -11.02 28.27 9.83
N GLN A 94 -12.14 27.94 10.48
CA GLN A 94 -13.25 28.87 10.66
C GLN A 94 -12.86 30.05 11.56
N ALA A 95 -12.20 29.81 12.69
CA ALA A 95 -11.75 30.85 13.60
C ALA A 95 -10.73 31.79 12.94
N VAL A 96 -9.78 31.25 12.16
CA VAL A 96 -8.84 32.06 11.37
C VAL A 96 -9.57 32.91 10.33
N LYS A 97 -10.57 32.34 9.64
CA LYS A 97 -11.38 33.08 8.64
C LYS A 97 -12.20 34.21 9.27
N GLN A 98 -12.64 34.04 10.51
CA GLN A 98 -13.42 35.02 11.25
C GLN A 98 -12.55 36.09 11.94
N GLY A 99 -11.22 35.96 11.92
CA GLY A 99 -10.32 36.88 12.62
C GLY A 99 -10.48 36.84 14.14
N ALA A 100 -10.85 35.67 14.69
CA ALA A 100 -11.13 35.50 16.11
C ALA A 100 -9.88 35.80 16.96
N SER A 101 -10.08 36.40 18.13
CA SER A 101 -9.03 36.57 19.13
C SER A 101 -8.54 35.22 19.66
N TYR A 102 -7.36 35.18 20.28
CA TYR A 102 -6.77 33.92 20.76
C TYR A 102 -7.67 33.19 21.78
N GLU A 103 -8.37 33.93 22.65
CA GLU A 103 -9.30 33.33 23.61
C GLU A 103 -10.55 32.74 22.94
N GLU A 104 -11.10 33.43 21.93
CA GLU A 104 -12.23 32.92 21.13
C GLU A 104 -11.82 31.71 20.29
N PHE A 105 -10.63 31.74 19.69
CA PHE A 105 -10.06 30.60 18.99
C PHE A 105 -9.94 29.38 19.91
N LYS A 106 -9.41 29.57 21.11
CA LYS A 106 -9.27 28.50 22.11
C LYS A 106 -10.63 27.93 22.50
N SER A 107 -11.61 28.79 22.76
CA SER A 107 -12.99 28.37 23.07
C SER A 107 -13.65 27.57 21.94
N LEU A 108 -13.48 28.00 20.68
CA LEU A 108 -14.02 27.33 19.50
C LEU A 108 -13.38 25.96 19.25
N VAL A 109 -12.06 25.85 19.45
CA VAL A 109 -11.32 24.59 19.25
C VAL A 109 -11.60 23.59 20.37
N ASP A 110 -11.67 24.05 21.62
CA ASP A 110 -11.98 23.20 22.77
C ASP A 110 -13.46 22.73 22.71
N GLY A 111 -14.37 23.63 22.31
CA GLY A 111 -15.79 23.33 22.11
C GLY A 111 -16.09 22.37 20.96
N ALA A 112 -15.19 22.21 19.99
CA ALA A 112 -15.34 21.30 18.85
C ALA A 112 -15.40 19.81 19.25
N THR A 113 -14.91 19.50 20.45
CA THR A 113 -14.88 18.14 21.01
C THR A 113 -16.14 17.78 21.79
N LEU A 114 -16.96 18.79 22.16
CA LEU A 114 -18.21 18.58 22.85
C LEU A 114 -19.25 18.08 21.86
N LYS A 115 -19.91 16.95 22.17
CA LYS A 115 -21.05 16.46 21.37
C LYS A 115 -22.07 17.59 21.27
N PRO A 116 -22.59 17.92 20.08
CA PRO A 116 -23.66 18.88 19.95
C PRO A 116 -24.82 18.43 20.86
N MET A 117 -25.14 19.26 21.86
CA MET A 117 -26.24 18.97 22.76
C MET A 117 -27.50 18.81 21.92
N LYS A 118 -28.13 17.63 22.00
CA LYS A 118 -29.42 17.40 21.35
C LYS A 118 -30.40 18.41 21.95
N SER A 119 -30.99 19.24 21.09
CA SER A 119 -31.79 20.42 21.41
C SER A 119 -33.14 20.15 22.09
N LYS A 120 -33.31 19.04 22.80
CA LYS A 120 -34.61 18.67 23.36
C LYS A 120 -34.95 19.35 24.70
N ASP A 121 -33.95 19.89 25.42
CA ASP A 121 -34.14 20.41 26.79
C ASP A 121 -33.76 21.88 27.01
N ARG A 122 -33.62 22.70 25.95
CA ARG A 122 -33.43 24.15 26.13
C ARG A 122 -34.57 24.92 25.50
N GLY A 123 -35.49 25.37 26.35
CA GLY A 123 -36.43 26.42 26.03
C GLY A 123 -35.70 27.64 25.49
N ALA A 124 -36.21 28.16 24.37
CA ALA A 124 -36.01 29.49 23.84
C ALA A 124 -34.61 30.10 24.03
N PHE A 125 -33.60 29.55 23.36
CA PHE A 125 -32.51 30.36 22.84
C PHE A 125 -32.41 30.09 21.35
N GLU A 126 -32.86 31.08 20.58
CA GLU A 126 -32.85 31.09 19.13
C GLU A 126 -31.40 31.06 18.65
N PHE A 127 -30.95 29.87 18.25
CA PHE A 127 -29.66 29.68 17.61
C PHE A 127 -29.78 30.19 16.18
N VAL A 128 -29.36 31.44 15.94
CA VAL A 128 -29.28 32.01 14.59
C VAL A 128 -28.15 31.29 13.84
N GLU A 129 -28.51 30.23 13.15
CA GLU A 129 -27.65 29.54 12.17
C GLU A 129 -27.41 30.50 10.99
N HIS A 130 -26.34 31.30 11.07
CA HIS A 130 -25.89 32.12 9.96
C HIS A 130 -25.40 31.23 8.81
N ARG A 131 -26.32 30.86 7.92
CA ARG A 131 -25.98 30.36 6.58
C ARG A 131 -25.51 31.54 5.72
N PRO A 132 -24.29 31.51 5.16
CA PRO A 132 -23.85 32.54 4.24
C PRO A 132 -24.58 32.35 2.90
N GLY A 133 -25.54 33.22 2.58
CA GLY A 133 -26.18 33.21 1.25
C GLY A 133 -27.61 33.74 1.13
N HIS A 134 -28.31 34.08 2.21
CA HIS A 134 -29.65 34.69 2.10
C HIS A 134 -29.69 36.12 2.62
N SER A 135 -29.49 37.06 1.68
CA SER A 135 -30.05 38.40 1.75
C SER A 135 -31.56 38.31 1.64
N ARG A 136 -32.29 38.63 2.72
CA ARG A 136 -33.66 39.15 2.65
C ARG A 136 -33.85 40.26 3.68
N PHE A 137 -33.65 41.47 3.19
CA PHE A 137 -34.52 42.62 3.35
C PHE A 137 -35.87 42.32 4.04
N SER A 138 -36.11 42.88 5.24
CA SER A 138 -37.27 43.73 5.55
C SER A 138 -37.28 44.15 7.03
N THR A 139 -37.04 45.45 7.22
CA THR A 139 -37.76 46.38 8.11
C THR A 139 -38.35 45.89 9.44
N ALA A 140 -37.73 46.35 10.54
CA ALA A 140 -38.46 46.97 11.64
C ALA A 140 -37.63 48.12 12.23
N THR A 141 -38.16 49.32 12.00
CA THR A 141 -37.92 50.64 12.57
C THR A 141 -37.43 50.73 14.03
N GLY A 142 -36.47 51.63 14.28
CA GLY A 142 -36.32 52.29 15.58
C GLY A 142 -34.98 53.00 15.82
N THR A 143 -34.91 54.30 15.51
CA THR A 143 -33.98 55.34 16.04
C THR A 143 -32.49 55.19 15.70
N ALA A 144 -31.68 56.21 15.43
CA ALA A 144 -31.82 57.61 15.04
C ALA A 144 -30.44 58.05 14.50
N SER A 145 -30.45 58.90 13.48
CA SER A 145 -29.45 59.92 13.11
C SER A 145 -27.97 59.77 13.51
N SER A 146 -27.04 59.76 12.54
CA SER A 146 -26.44 60.98 11.96
C SER A 146 -25.09 60.73 11.24
N SER A 147 -25.02 61.26 10.02
CA SER A 147 -23.89 61.94 9.37
C SER A 147 -22.52 61.26 9.09
N SER A 148 -22.11 61.50 7.84
CA SER A 148 -20.75 61.59 7.26
C SER A 148 -20.11 60.25 6.83
N LYS A 149 -19.90 59.98 5.53
CA LYS A 149 -19.14 60.63 4.42
C LYS A 149 -17.68 60.13 4.39
N SER A 150 -17.27 59.75 3.17
CA SER A 150 -15.97 59.20 2.72
C SER A 150 -15.78 57.71 3.02
N GLY A 151 -15.48 56.80 2.08
CA GLY A 151 -14.92 56.94 0.75
C GLY A 151 -13.52 56.32 0.72
N LYS A 152 -13.40 55.01 0.46
CA LYS A 152 -12.19 54.42 -0.13
C LYS A 152 -12.34 52.92 -0.45
N SER A 153 -12.17 52.62 -1.74
CA SER A 153 -11.39 51.50 -2.30
C SER A 153 -11.48 50.14 -1.61
N GLY A 154 -12.16 49.20 -2.26
CA GLY A 154 -12.07 47.78 -1.98
C GLY A 154 -12.41 46.98 -3.22
N VAL A 155 -11.38 46.66 -3.99
CA VAL A 155 -11.40 45.77 -5.17
C VAL A 155 -12.28 44.55 -4.88
N GLY A 156 -13.42 44.49 -5.56
CA GLY A 156 -14.27 43.31 -5.63
C GLY A 156 -13.55 42.23 -6.43
N GLY A 157 -12.67 41.49 -5.75
CA GLY A 157 -12.20 40.18 -6.19
C GLY A 157 -13.38 39.22 -6.10
N SER A 158 -14.25 39.28 -7.10
CA SER A 158 -15.17 38.21 -7.43
C SER A 158 -14.29 36.97 -7.64
N ASP A 159 -14.31 36.06 -6.68
CA ASP A 159 -13.90 34.67 -6.83
C ASP A 159 -14.81 34.06 -7.90
N ASN A 160 -14.50 34.37 -9.16
CA ASN A 160 -14.82 33.54 -10.28
C ASN A 160 -14.11 32.22 -10.02
N PHE A 161 -14.83 31.29 -9.40
CA PHE A 161 -14.59 29.87 -9.53
C PHE A 161 -14.80 29.54 -11.01
N THR A 162 -13.83 29.90 -11.85
CA THR A 162 -13.76 29.39 -13.21
C THR A 162 -13.69 27.87 -13.07
N PRO A 163 -14.67 27.10 -13.57
CA PRO A 163 -14.45 25.69 -13.78
C PRO A 163 -13.25 25.63 -14.72
N LEU A 164 -12.13 25.17 -14.17
CA LEU A 164 -10.86 25.09 -14.88
C LEU A 164 -11.13 24.28 -16.13
N VAL A 165 -11.18 24.97 -17.27
CA VAL A 165 -11.42 24.40 -18.59
C VAL A 165 -10.62 23.10 -18.68
N GLU A 166 -11.35 21.99 -18.77
CA GLU A 166 -10.79 20.66 -18.99
C GLU A 166 -10.20 20.68 -20.40
N GLY A 167 -8.97 21.19 -20.50
CA GLY A 167 -8.11 20.89 -21.65
C GLY A 167 -8.07 19.38 -21.80
N SER A 168 -8.13 18.90 -23.04
CA SER A 168 -8.09 17.48 -23.32
C SER A 168 -6.89 16.83 -22.63
N GLU A 169 -7.01 15.57 -22.22
CA GLU A 169 -5.92 14.83 -21.57
C GLU A 169 -4.62 14.89 -22.39
N GLU A 170 -4.76 14.96 -23.72
CA GLU A 170 -3.65 15.08 -24.65
C GLU A 170 -2.97 16.45 -24.61
N GLU A 171 -3.72 17.54 -24.44
CA GLU A 171 -3.15 18.88 -24.24
C GLU A 171 -2.41 18.95 -22.90
N LEU A 172 -2.98 18.37 -21.84
CA LEU A 172 -2.32 18.29 -20.53
C LEU A 172 -1.02 17.50 -20.59
N ALA A 173 -1.00 16.41 -21.38
CA ALA A 173 0.19 15.60 -21.60
C ALA A 173 1.18 16.23 -22.59
N SER A 174 0.94 17.45 -23.11
CA SER A 174 1.83 18.14 -24.06
C SER A 174 2.71 19.23 -23.42
N LYS A 175 2.34 19.69 -22.22
CA LYS A 175 2.99 20.82 -21.55
C LYS A 175 3.79 20.32 -20.34
N PRO A 176 5.09 20.61 -20.23
CA PRO A 176 5.86 20.22 -19.07
C PRO A 176 5.37 20.95 -17.82
N ALA A 177 5.41 20.29 -16.67
CA ALA A 177 5.04 20.92 -15.41
C ALA A 177 6.15 21.86 -14.92
N SER A 178 5.75 23.02 -14.39
CA SER A 178 6.67 24.00 -13.78
C SER A 178 6.89 23.80 -12.29
N SER A 179 6.09 22.97 -11.62
CA SER A 179 6.16 22.71 -10.18
C SER A 179 5.68 21.31 -9.82
N GLU A 180 6.15 20.78 -8.69
CA GLU A 180 5.74 19.48 -8.16
C GLU A 180 4.22 19.34 -8.06
N VAL A 181 3.53 20.35 -7.52
CA VAL A 181 2.08 20.33 -7.31
C VAL A 181 1.34 20.19 -8.65
N MET A 182 1.79 20.92 -9.67
CA MET A 182 1.21 20.83 -11.02
C MET A 182 1.52 19.48 -11.66
N PHE A 183 2.74 18.97 -11.48
CA PHE A 183 3.12 17.63 -11.95
C PHE A 183 2.19 16.57 -11.36
N LEU A 184 2.05 16.52 -10.03
CA LEU A 184 1.22 15.52 -9.35
C LEU A 184 -0.27 15.65 -9.68
N LYS A 185 -0.76 16.87 -9.91
CA LYS A 185 -2.13 17.11 -10.34
C LYS A 185 -2.36 16.56 -11.74
N THR A 186 -1.49 16.87 -12.69
CA THR A 186 -1.57 16.36 -14.07
C THR A 186 -1.37 14.85 -14.12
N TRP A 187 -0.39 14.32 -13.40
CA TRP A 187 -0.12 12.89 -13.29
C TRP A 187 -1.35 12.09 -12.85
N ARG A 188 -2.07 12.58 -11.83
CA ARG A 188 -3.31 11.95 -11.33
C ARG A 188 -4.46 12.05 -12.33
N LYS A 189 -4.58 13.16 -13.04
CA LYS A 189 -5.59 13.29 -14.11
C LYS A 189 -5.35 12.27 -15.23
N LEU A 190 -4.10 12.03 -15.57
CA LEU A 190 -3.72 11.08 -16.61
C LEU A 190 -3.75 9.61 -16.16
N ALA A 191 -4.14 9.30 -14.91
CA ALA A 191 -4.08 7.94 -14.36
C ALA A 191 -4.89 6.87 -15.13
N ALA A 192 -5.91 7.29 -15.87
CA ALA A 192 -6.67 6.40 -16.74
C ALA A 192 -5.90 5.96 -18.00
N ASN A 193 -4.90 6.74 -18.43
CA ASN A 193 -4.19 6.53 -19.68
C ASN A 193 -2.67 6.43 -19.47
N SER A 194 -2.19 5.18 -19.33
CA SER A 194 -0.77 4.88 -19.10
C SER A 194 0.16 5.38 -20.21
N ALA A 195 -0.32 5.43 -21.46
CA ALA A 195 0.47 5.94 -22.59
C ALA A 195 0.68 7.46 -22.47
N LEU A 196 -0.36 8.21 -22.09
CA LEU A 196 -0.25 9.66 -21.86
C LEU A 196 0.59 9.98 -20.63
N GLN A 197 0.49 9.21 -19.54
CA GLN A 197 1.38 9.37 -18.38
C GLN A 197 2.85 9.19 -18.76
N ARG A 198 3.15 8.16 -19.55
CA ARG A 198 4.50 7.91 -20.06
C ARG A 198 4.97 9.07 -20.95
N LYS A 199 4.13 9.53 -21.90
CA LYS A 199 4.45 10.69 -22.76
C LYS A 199 4.73 11.95 -21.93
N PHE A 200 3.91 12.21 -20.91
CA PHE A 200 4.07 13.35 -20.00
C PHE A 200 5.37 13.26 -19.18
N LEU A 201 5.73 12.08 -18.67
CA LEU A 201 7.00 11.87 -17.96
C LEU A 201 8.21 12.14 -18.87
N LEU A 202 8.18 11.63 -20.09
CA LEU A 202 9.28 11.73 -21.06
C LEU A 202 9.47 13.13 -21.65
N GLN A 203 8.48 14.01 -21.53
CA GLN A 203 8.62 15.42 -21.91
C GLN A 203 9.54 16.21 -20.98
N HIS A 204 9.81 15.67 -19.79
CA HIS A 204 10.66 16.35 -18.83
C HIS A 204 12.07 15.81 -18.97
N ASP A 205 13.03 16.68 -19.28
CA ASP A 205 14.43 16.31 -19.24
C ASP A 205 14.88 16.05 -17.79
N ALA A 206 16.00 15.33 -17.61
CA ALA A 206 16.60 15.08 -16.31
C ALA A 206 16.79 16.38 -15.49
N LYS A 207 17.19 17.48 -16.15
CA LYS A 207 17.34 18.79 -15.49
C LYS A 207 16.00 19.39 -15.06
N ALA A 208 14.96 19.25 -15.89
CA ALA A 208 13.63 19.78 -15.62
C ALA A 208 12.98 19.01 -14.46
N ILE A 209 13.05 17.68 -14.46
CA ILE A 209 12.55 16.83 -13.36
C ILE A 209 13.16 17.24 -12.02
N LYS A 210 14.49 17.47 -11.98
CA LYS A 210 15.16 17.91 -10.75
C LYS A 210 14.64 19.26 -10.25
N GLY A 211 14.33 20.20 -11.16
CA GLY A 211 13.73 21.49 -10.80
C GLY A 211 12.28 21.38 -10.34
N VAL A 212 11.53 20.41 -10.88
CA VAL A 212 10.12 20.17 -10.51
C VAL A 212 10.03 19.56 -9.11
N PHE A 213 10.84 18.56 -8.80
CA PHE A 213 10.84 17.85 -7.52
C PHE A 213 11.90 18.40 -6.57
N GLY A 214 11.56 19.46 -5.85
CA GLY A 214 12.39 19.98 -4.75
C GLY A 214 12.31 19.13 -3.47
N SER A 215 11.35 18.21 -3.40
CA SER A 215 11.12 17.31 -2.27
C SER A 215 11.37 15.85 -2.66
N PRO A 216 11.65 14.93 -1.71
CA PRO A 216 11.78 13.52 -2.01
C PRO A 216 10.49 12.95 -2.59
N VAL A 217 10.64 12.23 -3.70
CA VAL A 217 9.54 11.57 -4.39
C VAL A 217 9.02 10.42 -3.54
N ASP A 218 7.69 10.33 -3.41
CA ASP A 218 7.03 9.23 -2.71
C ASP A 218 7.38 7.86 -3.34
N ALA A 219 7.52 6.83 -2.51
CA ALA A 219 7.87 5.47 -2.92
C ALA A 219 6.94 4.91 -4.01
N SER A 220 5.63 5.13 -3.83
CA SER A 220 4.60 4.69 -4.75
C SER A 220 4.68 5.39 -6.11
N LEU A 221 5.01 6.69 -6.10
CA LEU A 221 5.17 7.48 -7.31
C LEU A 221 6.45 7.10 -8.06
N PHE A 222 7.55 6.91 -7.33
CA PHE A 222 8.82 6.44 -7.91
C PHE A 222 8.66 5.06 -8.57
N ALA A 223 7.95 4.14 -7.91
CA ALA A 223 7.64 2.83 -8.47
C ALA A 223 6.74 2.91 -9.71
N ALA A 224 5.81 3.86 -9.75
CA ALA A 224 5.01 4.13 -10.95
C ALA A 224 5.88 4.64 -12.11
N PHE A 225 6.75 5.63 -11.86
CA PHE A 225 7.69 6.12 -12.87
C PHE A 225 8.58 5.00 -13.41
N SER A 226 9.10 4.17 -12.52
CA SER A 226 9.93 3.02 -12.87
C SER A 226 9.21 2.09 -13.85
N LEU A 227 7.95 1.78 -13.58
CA LEU A 227 7.14 0.93 -14.47
C LEU A 227 6.91 1.58 -15.83
N HIS A 228 6.55 2.87 -15.89
CA HIS A 228 6.35 3.56 -17.19
C HIS A 228 7.65 3.66 -18.00
N LEU A 229 8.79 3.86 -17.35
CA LEU A 229 10.09 3.87 -17.99
C LEU A 229 10.49 2.47 -18.49
N ALA A 230 10.16 1.41 -17.75
CA ALA A 230 10.39 0.03 -18.21
C ALA A 230 9.62 -0.24 -19.51
N HIS A 231 8.33 0.10 -19.53
CA HIS A 231 7.50 0.00 -20.75
C HIS A 231 8.05 0.84 -21.90
N TYR A 232 8.55 2.05 -21.63
CA TYR A 232 9.16 2.90 -22.67
C TYR A 232 10.35 2.23 -23.37
N ILE A 233 11.22 1.58 -22.59
CA ILE A 233 12.38 0.84 -23.10
C ILE A 233 11.91 -0.37 -23.94
N SER A 234 10.91 -1.11 -23.45
CA SER A 234 10.38 -2.29 -24.13
C SER A 234 9.65 -1.98 -25.45
N GLU A 235 8.96 -0.84 -25.56
CA GLU A 235 8.18 -0.42 -26.74
C GLU A 235 9.03 0.08 -27.93
N GLY A 236 10.38 0.04 -27.85
CA GLY A 236 11.27 0.51 -28.92
C GLY A 236 11.78 -0.58 -29.87
N GLU A 237 12.16 -0.17 -31.09
CA GLU A 237 13.07 -0.92 -31.95
C GLU A 237 14.39 -1.21 -31.21
N GLU A 238 15.01 -2.36 -31.47
CA GLU A 238 16.22 -2.80 -30.76
C GLU A 238 17.35 -1.77 -30.83
N GLU A 239 17.52 -1.11 -31.99
CA GLU A 239 18.55 -0.09 -32.20
C GLU A 239 18.39 1.14 -31.29
N LYS A 240 17.14 1.55 -31.04
CA LYS A 240 16.82 2.71 -30.18
C LYS A 240 16.70 2.33 -28.72
N ARG A 241 16.64 1.03 -28.39
CA ARG A 241 16.43 0.54 -27.01
C ARG A 241 17.53 1.03 -26.07
N GLY A 242 18.79 1.05 -26.52
CA GLY A 242 19.92 1.56 -25.74
C GLY A 242 19.81 3.05 -25.42
N GLU A 243 19.42 3.88 -26.39
CA GLU A 243 19.23 5.32 -26.18
C GLU A 243 18.07 5.61 -25.20
N LYS A 244 16.96 4.90 -25.36
CA LYS A 244 15.82 5.00 -24.44
C LYS A 244 16.19 4.60 -23.02
N ALA A 245 16.99 3.54 -22.87
CA ALA A 245 17.49 3.10 -21.57
C ALA A 245 18.38 4.17 -20.93
N LYS A 246 19.31 4.78 -21.68
CA LYS A 246 20.12 5.91 -21.20
C LYS A 246 19.27 7.11 -20.77
N GLN A 247 18.25 7.47 -21.55
CA GLN A 247 17.31 8.53 -21.18
C GLN A 247 16.56 8.20 -19.88
N ALA A 248 16.01 6.98 -19.77
CA ALA A 248 15.32 6.52 -18.56
C ALA A 248 16.24 6.56 -17.33
N VAL A 249 17.48 6.10 -17.46
CA VAL A 249 18.47 6.14 -16.40
C VAL A 249 18.84 7.57 -16.01
N SER A 250 18.96 8.48 -16.98
CA SER A 250 19.21 9.90 -16.71
C SER A 250 18.07 10.54 -15.89
N LEU A 251 16.81 10.18 -16.18
CA LEU A 251 15.63 10.64 -15.44
C LEU A 251 15.61 10.08 -14.02
N LEU A 252 15.88 8.78 -13.86
CA LEU A 252 16.00 8.16 -12.54
C LEU A 252 17.11 8.80 -11.72
N ARG A 253 18.29 9.04 -12.31
CA ARG A 253 19.41 9.71 -11.65
C ARG A 253 19.01 11.09 -11.16
N ALA A 254 18.22 11.84 -11.94
CA ALA A 254 17.70 13.13 -11.51
C ALA A 254 16.74 13.01 -10.31
N LEU A 255 15.78 12.08 -10.34
CA LEU A 255 14.85 11.82 -9.24
C LEU A 255 15.57 11.38 -7.96
N LEU A 256 16.65 10.63 -8.12
CA LEU A 256 17.46 10.08 -7.03
C LEU A 256 18.52 11.04 -6.50
N SER A 257 18.77 12.14 -7.21
CA SER A 257 19.72 13.18 -6.75
C SER A 257 19.23 13.97 -5.53
N ASN A 258 18.03 13.68 -5.03
CA ASN A 258 17.50 14.26 -3.80
C ASN A 258 18.12 13.57 -2.57
N ASP A 259 18.61 14.36 -1.61
CA ASP A 259 19.34 13.89 -0.41
C ASP A 259 18.56 12.87 0.44
N ARG A 260 17.23 12.82 0.26
CA ARG A 260 16.32 11.97 1.05
C ARG A 260 15.87 10.70 0.33
N TRP A 261 16.47 10.35 -0.81
CA TRP A 261 16.06 9.17 -1.60
C TRP A 261 16.13 7.86 -0.79
N GLN A 262 17.08 7.76 0.16
CA GLN A 262 17.24 6.58 1.03
C GLN A 262 15.95 6.26 1.80
N TRP A 263 15.21 7.30 2.22
CA TRP A 263 13.92 7.14 2.89
C TRP A 263 12.87 6.57 1.95
N THR A 264 12.83 7.03 0.70
CA THR A 264 11.92 6.52 -0.32
C THR A 264 12.07 5.00 -0.47
N VAL A 265 13.30 4.46 -0.42
CA VAL A 265 13.50 2.99 -0.48
C VAL A 265 13.18 2.29 0.81
N ALA A 266 13.56 2.85 1.96
CA ALA A 266 13.25 2.27 3.25
C ALA A 266 11.73 2.05 3.45
N PHE A 267 10.91 2.90 2.82
CA PHE A 267 9.45 2.81 2.87
C PHE A 267 8.81 2.12 1.65
N MET A 268 9.60 1.64 0.68
CA MET A 268 9.04 0.89 -0.46
C MET A 268 8.51 -0.47 -0.02
N LYS A 269 7.29 -0.77 -0.43
CA LYS A 269 6.68 -2.10 -0.26
C LYS A 269 7.27 -3.09 -1.26
N GLU A 270 7.17 -4.40 -0.99
CA GLU A 270 7.69 -5.42 -1.91
C GLU A 270 7.09 -5.31 -3.32
N ALA A 271 5.79 -5.01 -3.43
CA ALA A 271 5.13 -4.79 -4.71
C ALA A 271 5.68 -3.57 -5.49
N GLU A 272 6.23 -2.57 -4.80
CA GLU A 272 6.88 -1.41 -5.40
C GLU A 272 8.33 -1.76 -5.81
N LYS A 273 9.04 -2.53 -4.97
CA LYS A 273 10.36 -3.07 -5.28
C LYS A 273 10.34 -3.92 -6.56
N GLU A 274 9.31 -4.74 -6.78
CA GLU A 274 9.14 -5.54 -8.02
C GLU A 274 9.01 -4.68 -9.30
N LYS A 275 8.31 -3.53 -9.22
CA LYS A 275 8.20 -2.60 -10.35
C LYS A 275 9.54 -1.97 -10.70
N VAL A 276 10.31 -1.63 -9.67
CA VAL A 276 11.67 -1.11 -9.82
C VAL A 276 12.62 -2.17 -10.38
N LYS A 277 12.53 -3.44 -9.94
CA LYS A 277 13.28 -4.56 -10.52
C LYS A 277 12.96 -4.75 -12.01
N THR A 278 11.69 -4.61 -12.40
CA THR A 278 11.25 -4.69 -13.81
C THR A 278 11.98 -3.67 -14.69
N LEU A 279 12.14 -2.44 -14.21
CA LEU A 279 12.91 -1.41 -14.90
C LEU A 279 14.39 -1.78 -15.06
N PHE A 280 15.04 -2.28 -14.01
CA PHE A 280 16.45 -2.66 -14.11
C PHE A 280 16.68 -3.82 -15.05
N ASN A 281 15.77 -4.80 -15.08
CA ASN A 281 15.82 -5.88 -16.08
C ASN A 281 15.70 -5.32 -17.49
N ALA A 282 14.78 -4.37 -17.74
CA ALA A 282 14.65 -3.73 -19.05
C ALA A 282 15.92 -2.94 -19.45
N VAL A 283 16.57 -2.25 -18.51
CA VAL A 283 17.84 -1.54 -18.76
C VAL A 283 18.99 -2.52 -19.01
N ARG A 284 19.01 -3.65 -18.31
CA ARG A 284 19.98 -4.73 -18.49
C ARG A 284 19.86 -5.36 -19.87
N GLU A 285 18.65 -5.71 -20.27
CA GLU A 285 18.34 -6.24 -21.61
C GLU A 285 18.68 -5.24 -22.72
N ALA A 286 18.69 -3.94 -22.42
CA ALA A 286 19.13 -2.89 -23.34
C ALA A 286 20.66 -2.71 -23.42
N GLY A 287 21.45 -3.53 -22.70
CA GLY A 287 22.92 -3.47 -22.70
C GLY A 287 23.51 -2.26 -21.96
N CYS A 288 22.76 -1.62 -21.07
CA CYS A 288 23.20 -0.43 -20.33
C CYS A 288 23.54 -0.75 -18.86
N GLU A 289 24.20 -1.89 -18.61
CA GLU A 289 24.49 -2.39 -17.25
C GLU A 289 25.38 -1.47 -16.42
N ASP A 290 26.38 -0.84 -17.05
CA ASP A 290 27.36 0.02 -16.37
C ASP A 290 26.70 1.20 -15.64
N GLU A 291 25.60 1.73 -16.20
CA GLU A 291 24.87 2.83 -15.57
C GLU A 291 24.01 2.38 -14.38
N VAL A 292 23.72 1.08 -14.27
CA VAL A 292 22.84 0.50 -13.25
C VAL A 292 23.62 0.08 -11.99
N GLN A 293 24.91 -0.20 -12.10
CA GLN A 293 25.72 -0.69 -10.97
C GLN A 293 25.65 0.23 -9.74
N HIS A 294 25.63 1.54 -9.95
CA HIS A 294 25.46 2.50 -8.87
C HIS A 294 24.10 2.39 -8.17
N PHE A 295 23.03 2.06 -8.88
CA PHE A 295 21.68 1.93 -8.32
C PHE A 295 21.46 0.58 -7.62
N HIS A 296 22.09 -0.49 -8.09
CA HIS A 296 21.98 -1.81 -7.47
C HIS A 296 22.53 -1.83 -6.04
N ALA A 297 23.67 -1.18 -5.80
CA ALA A 297 24.22 -1.04 -4.46
C ALA A 297 23.22 -0.37 -3.51
N TYR A 298 22.54 0.64 -4.01
CA TYR A 298 21.58 1.44 -3.25
C TYR A 298 20.28 0.69 -2.91
N ILE A 299 19.81 -0.21 -3.77
CA ILE A 299 18.60 -1.01 -3.52
C ILE A 299 18.90 -2.30 -2.76
N ALA A 300 20.07 -2.89 -2.94
CA ALA A 300 20.47 -4.07 -2.17
C ALA A 300 20.68 -3.78 -0.67
N ILE A 301 20.96 -2.51 -0.33
CA ILE A 301 21.17 -2.06 1.06
C ILE A 301 19.84 -1.82 1.81
N ALA A 302 18.70 -1.74 1.13
CA ALA A 302 17.40 -1.30 1.69
C ALA A 302 16.25 -2.31 1.51
#